data_AF-A0A9C8VZU8-F1
#
_entry.id   AF-A0A9C8VZU8-F1
#
_cell.length_a   1.000
_cell.length_b   1.000
_cell.length_c   1.000
_cell.angle_alpha   90.00
_cell.angle_beta   90.00
_cell.angle_gamma   90.00
#
_symmetry.space_group_name_H-M   'P 1'
#
loop_
_entity.id
_entity.type
_entity.pdbx_description
1 polymer ?
#
loop_
_entity_poly.entity_id
_entity_poly.type
_entity_poly.pdbx_seq_one_letter_code
_entity_poly.pdbx_strand_id
1 'polypeptide(L)'
;MVTVCKATLDHFDRIHPLLLHFRQTRLERDQWRRIFSLRWSRHHDHFGYVLMDGDRVIGFLGTLFFERTVRDREHRFCDLFCWIVPEEYRQHSLLLLFPVLKLQDTTLMSLTPSRGASLVLAKFGFMVLETHTVILPFLLSPGGGRGVRLVTGPERIRGLLSGQERIVFRDHDLPGCGHLLLQAEGDENRTCYLVFNTVRKKGIRFTQLYHVGDPELFRQGLSRLQRY
;
A
#
# COMPACT_ATOMS: atom_id res chain seq x y z
N MET A 1 29.60 1.51 -16.22
CA MET A 1 28.53 1.65 -17.25
C MET A 1 27.22 1.37 -16.54
N VAL A 2 26.27 2.28 -16.65
CA VAL A 2 25.01 2.17 -15.91
C VAL A 2 24.06 1.20 -16.62
N THR A 3 23.56 0.22 -15.88
CA THR A 3 22.62 -0.80 -16.39
C THR A 3 21.41 -0.96 -15.47
N VAL A 4 20.36 -1.62 -15.96
CA VAL A 4 19.14 -1.90 -15.19
C VAL A 4 18.86 -3.39 -15.18
N CYS A 5 18.55 -3.94 -14.01
CA CYS A 5 18.09 -5.32 -13.88
C CYS A 5 16.93 -5.44 -12.88
N LYS A 6 16.28 -6.60 -12.87
CA LYS A 6 15.19 -6.91 -11.94
C LYS A 6 15.72 -7.01 -10.51
N ALA A 7 15.00 -6.41 -9.56
CA ALA A 7 15.30 -6.48 -8.14
C ALA A 7 14.73 -7.77 -7.53
N THR A 8 15.62 -8.69 -7.18
CA THR A 8 15.33 -9.93 -6.44
C THR A 8 15.81 -9.83 -4.99
N LEU A 9 15.48 -10.81 -4.14
CA LEU A 9 15.88 -10.80 -2.73
C LEU A 9 17.41 -10.83 -2.55
N ASP A 10 18.16 -11.29 -3.55
CA ASP A 10 19.64 -11.26 -3.58
C ASP A 10 20.21 -9.84 -3.70
N HIS A 11 19.39 -8.89 -4.14
CA HIS A 11 19.75 -7.48 -4.21
C HIS A 11 19.41 -6.74 -2.90
N PHE A 12 18.65 -7.35 -1.99
CA PHE A 12 18.08 -6.67 -0.83
C PHE A 12 19.12 -5.94 0.01
N ASP A 13 20.24 -6.60 0.33
CA ASP A 13 21.27 -6.01 1.19
C ASP A 13 21.95 -4.80 0.55
N ARG A 14 22.00 -4.76 -0.79
CA ARG A 14 22.53 -3.64 -1.57
C ARG A 14 21.49 -2.52 -1.78
N ILE A 15 20.20 -2.86 -1.78
CA ILE A 15 19.09 -1.89 -1.89
C ILE A 15 18.81 -1.21 -0.54
N HIS A 16 18.92 -1.94 0.57
CA HIS A 16 18.52 -1.46 1.90
C HIS A 16 19.12 -0.10 2.29
N PRO A 17 20.42 0.20 2.04
CA PRO A 17 20.97 1.53 2.31
C PRO A 17 20.27 2.67 1.55
N LEU A 18 19.75 2.42 0.35
CA LEU A 18 18.95 3.41 -0.40
C LEU A 18 17.60 3.66 0.28
N LEU A 19 16.96 2.61 0.81
CA LEU A 19 15.67 2.72 1.49
C LEU A 19 15.73 3.59 2.74
N LEU A 20 16.88 3.67 3.41
CA LEU A 20 17.08 4.56 4.56
C LEU A 20 16.96 6.05 4.19
N HIS A 21 17.20 6.39 2.92
CA HIS A 21 17.02 7.75 2.41
C HIS A 21 15.54 8.06 2.09
N PHE A 22 14.68 7.04 2.08
CA PHE A 22 13.25 7.19 1.84
C PHE A 22 12.55 7.65 3.12
N ARG A 23 12.60 8.97 3.37
CA ARG A 23 12.12 9.63 4.60
C ARG A 23 10.65 9.42 4.96
N GLN A 24 9.87 8.76 4.10
CA GLN A 24 8.43 8.58 4.28
C GLN A 24 8.07 7.35 5.13
N THR A 25 9.03 6.49 5.44
CA THR A 25 8.78 5.24 6.20
C THR A 25 9.80 5.08 7.32
N ARG A 26 9.36 4.44 8.40
CA ARG A 26 10.18 4.02 9.54
C ARG A 26 10.29 2.50 9.61
N LEU A 27 10.13 1.83 8.48
CA LEU A 27 10.19 0.38 8.42
C LEU A 27 11.60 -0.09 8.72
N GLU A 28 11.68 -1.07 9.62
CA GLU A 28 12.91 -1.76 9.95
C GLU A 28 13.33 -2.71 8.82
N ARG A 29 14.59 -3.16 8.85
CA ARG A 29 15.16 -4.04 7.82
C ARG A 29 14.33 -5.29 7.57
N ASP A 30 13.91 -5.98 8.63
CA ASP A 30 13.13 -7.22 8.50
C ASP A 30 11.71 -6.96 7.98
N GLN A 31 11.15 -5.79 8.27
CA GLN A 31 9.86 -5.38 7.74
C GLN A 31 9.95 -5.11 6.24
N TRP A 32 11.01 -4.44 5.78
CA TRP A 32 11.29 -4.29 4.35
C TRP A 32 11.49 -5.63 3.66
N ARG A 33 12.29 -6.52 4.26
CA ARG A 33 12.53 -7.85 3.72
C ARG A 33 11.23 -8.64 3.60
N ARG A 34 10.34 -8.56 4.60
CA ARG A 34 9.00 -9.16 4.56
C ARG A 34 8.20 -8.60 3.39
N ILE A 35 8.11 -7.28 3.22
CA ILE A 35 7.37 -6.66 2.09
C ILE A 35 7.87 -7.19 0.74
N PHE A 36 9.19 -7.22 0.51
CA PHE A 36 9.75 -7.68 -0.76
C PHE A 36 9.70 -9.20 -0.96
N SER A 37 9.49 -9.96 0.11
CA SER A 37 9.26 -11.40 0.04
C SER A 37 7.84 -11.76 -0.34
N LEU A 38 6.88 -10.84 -0.17
CA LEU A 38 5.49 -11.11 -0.48
C LEU A 38 5.30 -11.23 -1.99
N ARG A 39 4.36 -12.11 -2.34
CA ARG A 39 3.99 -12.42 -3.72
C ARG A 39 2.47 -12.31 -3.82
N TRP A 40 2.02 -11.07 -4.06
CA TRP A 40 0.62 -10.82 -4.37
C TRP A 40 0.27 -11.18 -5.81
N SER A 41 1.27 -11.20 -6.71
CA SER A 41 1.13 -11.67 -8.08
C SER A 41 1.74 -13.04 -8.30
N ARG A 42 1.09 -13.83 -9.17
CA ARG A 42 1.60 -15.12 -9.65
C ARG A 42 2.50 -15.00 -10.88
N HIS A 43 2.52 -13.83 -11.52
CA HIS A 43 3.16 -13.62 -12.81
C HIS A 43 4.54 -12.96 -12.71
N HIS A 44 4.89 -12.41 -11.54
CA HIS A 44 6.12 -11.66 -11.34
C HIS A 44 6.88 -12.17 -10.12
N ASP A 45 8.19 -12.33 -10.29
CA ASP A 45 9.12 -12.93 -9.33
C ASP A 45 10.04 -11.90 -8.64
N HIS A 46 9.95 -10.64 -9.04
CA HIS A 46 10.76 -9.52 -8.59
C HIS A 46 9.89 -8.44 -7.94
N PHE A 47 10.52 -7.58 -7.12
CA PHE A 47 9.83 -6.51 -6.39
C PHE A 47 10.25 -5.12 -6.86
N GLY A 48 10.88 -5.02 -8.03
CA GLY A 48 11.28 -3.75 -8.60
C GLY A 48 12.39 -3.88 -9.63
N TYR A 49 13.05 -2.76 -9.86
CA TYR A 49 14.22 -2.63 -10.73
C TYR A 49 15.34 -1.91 -9.98
N VAL A 50 16.57 -2.33 -10.19
CA VAL A 50 17.77 -1.67 -9.67
C VAL A 50 18.58 -1.07 -10.80
N LEU A 51 19.18 0.08 -10.50
CA LEU A 51 20.16 0.75 -11.35
C LEU A 51 21.53 0.35 -10.83
N MET A 52 22.37 -0.20 -11.71
CA MET A 52 23.67 -0.76 -11.38
C MET A 52 24.78 0.04 -12.04
N ASP A 53 25.86 0.33 -11.31
CA ASP A 53 27.14 0.74 -11.89
C ASP A 53 28.22 -0.23 -11.42
N GLY A 54 28.60 -1.16 -12.32
CA GLY A 54 29.30 -2.38 -11.92
C GLY A 54 28.43 -3.21 -10.95
N ASP A 55 29.01 -3.59 -9.81
CA ASP A 55 28.31 -4.38 -8.77
C ASP A 55 27.53 -3.54 -7.76
N ARG A 56 27.60 -2.21 -7.87
CA ARG A 56 26.96 -1.27 -6.95
C ARG A 56 25.54 -0.96 -7.38
N VAL A 57 24.59 -1.14 -6.47
CA VAL A 57 23.22 -0.62 -6.63
C VAL A 57 23.25 0.89 -6.35
N ILE A 58 22.98 1.68 -7.39
CA ILE A 58 22.98 3.15 -7.37
C ILE A 58 21.57 3.74 -7.57
N GLY A 59 20.54 2.92 -7.61
CA GLY A 59 19.16 3.37 -7.71
C GLY A 59 18.18 2.20 -7.60
N PHE A 60 16.96 2.51 -7.20
CA PHE A 60 15.90 1.53 -7.02
C PHE A 60 14.54 2.12 -7.37
N LEU A 61 13.71 1.32 -8.02
CA LEU A 61 12.28 1.55 -8.18
C LEU A 61 11.55 0.28 -7.73
N GLY A 62 10.81 0.38 -6.63
CA GLY A 62 9.96 -0.70 -6.15
C GLY A 62 8.69 -0.83 -6.98
N THR A 63 8.25 -2.07 -7.18
CA THR A 63 7.00 -2.43 -7.84
C THR A 63 6.20 -3.44 -7.02
N LEU A 64 4.92 -3.18 -6.81
CA LEU A 64 3.99 -4.16 -6.22
C LEU A 64 3.03 -4.65 -7.29
N PHE A 65 3.23 -5.89 -7.71
CA PHE A 65 2.33 -6.57 -8.64
C PHE A 65 1.21 -7.29 -7.89
N PHE A 66 -0.02 -7.13 -8.35
CA PHE A 66 -1.17 -7.80 -7.77
C PHE A 66 -2.32 -7.92 -8.77
N GLU A 67 -3.19 -8.90 -8.58
CA GLU A 67 -4.41 -9.09 -9.35
C GLU A 67 -5.66 -8.74 -8.53
N ARG A 68 -6.67 -8.16 -9.19
CA ARG A 68 -7.99 -7.89 -8.61
C ARG A 68 -9.08 -8.20 -9.62
N THR A 69 -10.19 -8.74 -9.11
CA THR A 69 -11.42 -8.89 -9.90
C THR A 69 -12.18 -7.57 -9.90
N VAL A 70 -12.42 -7.02 -11.08
CA VAL A 70 -13.24 -5.82 -11.29
C VAL A 70 -14.30 -6.18 -12.31
N ARG A 71 -15.60 -6.05 -11.94
CA ARG A 71 -16.73 -6.41 -12.80
C ARG A 71 -16.59 -7.81 -13.41
N ASP A 72 -16.31 -8.79 -12.55
CA ASP A 72 -16.13 -10.22 -12.87
C ASP A 72 -14.99 -10.56 -13.82
N ARG A 73 -14.06 -9.62 -14.06
CA ARG A 73 -12.83 -9.86 -14.83
C ARG A 73 -11.61 -9.66 -13.95
N GLU A 74 -10.63 -10.55 -14.09
CA GLU A 74 -9.35 -10.37 -13.43
C GLU A 74 -8.51 -9.34 -14.19
N HIS A 75 -7.97 -8.37 -13.45
CA HIS A 75 -7.09 -7.32 -13.96
C HIS A 75 -5.78 -7.35 -13.19
N ARG A 76 -4.66 -7.11 -13.90
CA ARG A 76 -3.33 -7.01 -13.33
C ARG A 76 -2.97 -5.55 -13.06
N PHE A 77 -2.37 -5.33 -11.91
CA PHE A 77 -1.94 -4.01 -11.47
C PHE A 77 -0.46 -4.03 -11.07
N CYS A 78 0.20 -2.90 -11.25
CA CYS A 78 1.56 -2.65 -10.76
C CYS A 78 1.61 -1.26 -10.12
N ASP A 79 1.69 -1.22 -8.79
CA ASP A 79 1.96 0.04 -8.07
C ASP A 79 3.47 0.33 -8.01
N LEU A 80 3.82 1.57 -8.33
CA LEU A 80 5.18 2.10 -8.30
C LEU A 80 5.45 2.80 -6.97
N PHE A 81 6.44 2.31 -6.23
CA PHE A 81 6.80 2.83 -4.92
C PHE A 81 8.33 2.89 -4.75
N CYS A 82 8.82 3.60 -3.73
CA CYS A 82 10.25 3.71 -3.41
C CYS A 82 11.17 4.06 -4.60
N TRP A 83 10.79 5.03 -5.43
CA TRP A 83 11.67 5.53 -6.50
C TRP A 83 12.80 6.39 -5.93
N ILE A 84 13.99 5.81 -5.80
CA ILE A 84 15.13 6.41 -5.09
C ILE A 84 16.37 6.32 -5.97
N VAL A 85 16.96 7.48 -6.27
CA VAL A 85 18.24 7.59 -6.98
C VAL A 85 19.04 8.73 -6.31
N PRO A 86 20.29 8.49 -5.87
CA PRO A 86 21.17 9.54 -5.37
C PRO A 86 21.34 10.66 -6.39
N GLU A 87 21.60 11.87 -5.89
CA GLU A 87 21.64 13.09 -6.70
C GLU A 87 22.60 12.99 -7.90
N GLU A 88 23.80 12.46 -7.68
CA GLU A 88 24.84 12.26 -8.68
C GLU A 88 24.47 11.30 -9.83
N TYR A 89 23.40 10.50 -9.66
CA TYR A 89 22.92 9.54 -10.65
C TYR A 89 21.51 9.84 -11.17
N ARG A 90 20.89 10.97 -10.79
CA ARG A 90 19.48 11.28 -11.15
C ARG A 90 19.23 11.38 -12.65
N GLN A 91 20.24 11.72 -13.45
CA GLN A 91 20.17 11.71 -14.91
C GLN A 91 19.80 10.32 -15.48
N HIS A 92 20.08 9.24 -14.73
CA HIS A 92 19.77 7.87 -15.11
C HIS A 92 18.45 7.36 -14.51
N SER A 93 17.74 8.16 -13.72
CA SER A 93 16.54 7.73 -12.98
C SER A 93 15.42 7.18 -13.86
N LEU A 94 15.26 7.71 -15.08
CA LEU A 94 14.25 7.25 -16.03
C LEU A 94 14.52 5.83 -16.56
N LEU A 95 15.77 5.37 -16.52
CA LEU A 95 16.10 4.00 -16.94
C LEU A 95 15.35 2.96 -16.10
N LEU A 96 15.08 3.26 -14.82
CA LEU A 96 14.30 2.40 -13.93
C LEU A 96 12.82 2.29 -14.34
N LEU A 97 12.27 3.33 -14.98
CA LEU A 97 10.86 3.40 -15.35
C LEU A 97 10.57 2.65 -16.66
N PHE A 98 11.51 2.64 -17.61
CA PHE A 98 11.28 2.06 -18.93
C PHE A 98 10.87 0.58 -18.95
N PRO A 99 11.45 -0.32 -18.11
CA PRO A 99 10.97 -1.70 -18.03
C PRO A 99 9.50 -1.81 -17.62
N VAL A 100 9.05 -0.94 -16.70
CA VAL A 100 7.66 -0.91 -16.24
C VAL A 100 6.72 -0.45 -17.37
N LEU A 101 7.10 0.60 -18.10
CA LEU A 101 6.29 1.13 -19.21
C LEU A 101 6.12 0.14 -20.37
N LYS A 102 6.96 -0.89 -20.45
CA LYS A 102 6.88 -1.96 -21.46
C LYS A 102 5.95 -3.10 -21.06
N LEU A 103 5.43 -3.10 -19.82
CA LEU A 103 4.50 -4.13 -19.37
C LEU A 103 3.20 -4.07 -20.18
N GLN A 104 2.77 -5.23 -20.66
CA GLN A 104 1.51 -5.39 -21.37
C GLN A 104 0.45 -5.92 -20.39
N ASP A 105 -0.83 -5.66 -20.70
CA ASP A 105 -1.99 -6.13 -19.93
C ASP A 105 -1.92 -5.81 -18.43
N THR A 106 -1.24 -4.72 -18.06
CA THR A 106 -1.02 -4.32 -16.66
C THR A 106 -1.35 -2.85 -16.48
N THR A 107 -2.24 -2.54 -15.55
CA THR A 107 -2.53 -1.16 -15.15
C THR A 107 -1.44 -0.67 -14.20
N LEU A 108 -0.69 0.34 -14.64
CA LEU A 108 0.33 0.97 -13.83
C LEU A 108 -0.28 2.03 -12.91
N MET A 109 0.16 2.05 -11.66
CA MET A 109 -0.28 3.00 -10.66
C MET A 109 0.90 3.58 -9.90
N SER A 110 0.69 4.74 -9.29
CA SER A 110 1.54 5.24 -8.22
C SER A 110 0.62 5.88 -7.20
N LEU A 111 0.43 5.20 -6.07
CA LEU A 111 -0.55 5.62 -5.06
C LEU A 111 -0.09 6.82 -4.22
N THR A 112 1.22 6.91 -3.95
CA THR A 112 1.79 8.01 -3.15
C THR A 112 3.02 8.64 -3.82
N PRO A 113 2.88 9.17 -5.05
CA PRO A 113 4.01 9.77 -5.75
C PRO A 113 4.47 11.03 -5.04
N SER A 114 5.78 11.27 -5.04
CA SER A 114 6.31 12.60 -4.73
C SER A 114 5.88 13.58 -5.83
N ARG A 115 5.85 14.88 -5.53
CA ARG A 115 5.54 15.91 -6.54
C ARG A 115 6.42 15.77 -7.80
N GLY A 116 7.71 15.49 -7.61
CA GLY A 116 8.63 15.25 -8.73
C GLY A 116 8.27 14.01 -9.54
N ALA A 117 7.96 12.90 -8.88
CA ALA A 117 7.50 11.68 -9.55
C ALA A 117 6.19 11.90 -10.31
N SER A 118 5.20 12.61 -9.72
CA SER A 118 3.93 12.93 -10.39
C SER A 118 4.14 13.70 -11.70
N LEU A 119 5.02 14.70 -11.71
CA LEU A 119 5.33 15.49 -12.91
C LEU A 119 5.98 14.65 -14.00
N VAL A 120 6.84 13.70 -13.62
CA VAL A 120 7.47 12.77 -14.57
C VAL A 120 6.44 11.78 -15.11
N LEU A 121 5.68 11.12 -14.23
CA LEU A 121 4.67 10.13 -14.61
C LEU A 121 3.59 10.73 -15.52
N ALA A 122 3.17 11.97 -15.30
CA ALA A 122 2.23 12.68 -16.17
C ALA A 122 2.74 12.78 -17.63
N LYS A 123 4.05 12.96 -17.85
CA LYS A 123 4.65 12.96 -19.20
C LYS A 123 4.57 11.60 -19.90
N PHE A 124 4.40 10.53 -19.13
CA PHE A 124 4.21 9.16 -19.64
C PHE A 124 2.73 8.74 -19.66
N GLY A 125 1.80 9.70 -19.56
CA GLY A 125 0.37 9.45 -19.72
C GLY A 125 -0.36 9.01 -18.44
N PHE A 126 0.29 9.05 -17.28
CA PHE A 126 -0.41 8.81 -16.01
C PHE A 126 -1.42 9.94 -15.74
N MET A 127 -2.60 9.56 -15.28
CA MET A 127 -3.67 10.49 -14.92
C MET A 127 -3.88 10.51 -13.41
N VAL A 128 -4.22 11.68 -12.88
CA VAL A 128 -4.63 11.83 -11.48
C VAL A 128 -6.09 11.38 -11.36
N LEU A 129 -6.33 10.32 -10.59
CA LEU A 129 -7.68 9.82 -10.31
C LEU A 129 -8.27 10.47 -9.06
N GLU A 130 -7.52 10.45 -7.97
CA GLU A 130 -7.94 11.00 -6.68
C GLU A 130 -7.30 12.36 -6.43
N THR A 131 -8.14 13.38 -6.29
CA THR A 131 -7.71 14.78 -6.09
C THR A 131 -7.96 15.30 -4.69
N HIS A 132 -8.73 14.57 -3.88
CA HIS A 132 -9.18 15.00 -2.57
C HIS A 132 -8.87 13.95 -1.51
N THR A 133 -8.73 14.40 -0.27
CA THR A 133 -8.66 13.53 0.91
C THR A 133 -9.68 14.00 1.91
N VAL A 134 -10.57 13.09 2.33
CA VAL A 134 -11.53 13.38 3.39
C VAL A 134 -10.85 13.18 4.74
N ILE A 135 -10.89 14.21 5.58
CA ILE A 135 -10.42 14.14 6.96
C ILE A 135 -11.66 14.12 7.86
N LEU A 136 -11.79 13.06 8.65
CA LEU A 136 -12.85 12.92 9.64
C LEU A 136 -12.30 13.34 11.01
N PRO A 137 -12.61 14.54 11.50
CA PRO A 137 -12.19 14.96 12.84
C PRO A 137 -12.89 14.12 13.90
N PHE A 138 -12.27 14.03 15.08
CA PHE A 138 -12.90 13.43 16.26
C PHE A 138 -14.07 14.30 16.72
N LEU A 139 -15.29 13.90 16.36
CA LEU A 139 -16.52 14.57 16.76
C LEU A 139 -17.30 13.59 17.64
N LEU A 140 -17.28 13.83 18.95
CA LEU A 140 -18.05 13.03 19.91
C LEU A 140 -19.54 13.29 19.71
N SER A 141 -20.20 12.52 18.85
CA SER A 141 -21.66 12.54 18.76
C SER A 141 -22.29 11.80 19.95
N PRO A 142 -23.14 12.45 20.76
CA PRO A 142 -23.93 11.77 21.77
C PRO A 142 -24.93 10.84 21.07
N GLY A 143 -24.81 9.53 21.29
CA GLY A 143 -25.67 8.50 20.68
C GLY A 143 -25.07 7.74 19.50
N GLY A 144 -23.90 8.17 19.00
CA GLY A 144 -23.23 7.45 17.93
C GLY A 144 -22.67 6.09 18.38
N GLY A 145 -22.80 5.07 17.51
CA GLY A 145 -22.23 3.75 17.72
C GLY A 145 -23.11 2.79 18.52
N ARG A 146 -24.38 3.14 18.75
CA ARG A 146 -25.41 2.19 19.21
C ARG A 146 -25.67 1.16 18.09
N GLY A 147 -25.93 -0.09 18.45
CA GLY A 147 -26.21 -1.12 17.45
C GLY A 147 -24.98 -1.65 16.73
N VAL A 148 -23.76 -1.32 17.19
CA VAL A 148 -22.51 -1.79 16.56
C VAL A 148 -21.49 -2.23 17.61
N ARG A 149 -21.07 -3.48 17.50
CA ARG A 149 -19.99 -4.07 18.31
C ARG A 149 -18.65 -3.92 17.58
N LEU A 150 -17.62 -3.49 18.32
CA LEU A 150 -16.24 -3.48 17.83
C LEU A 150 -15.53 -4.80 18.19
N VAL A 151 -14.97 -5.46 17.19
CA VAL A 151 -14.13 -6.65 17.30
C VAL A 151 -12.69 -6.26 17.00
N THR A 152 -11.81 -6.61 17.92
CA THR A 152 -10.37 -6.35 17.87
C THR A 152 -9.59 -7.66 18.01
N GLY A 153 -8.32 -7.64 17.63
CA GLY A 153 -7.45 -8.81 17.66
C GLY A 153 -7.39 -9.51 16.30
N PRO A 154 -6.24 -9.53 15.62
CA PRO A 154 -6.10 -10.06 14.26
C PRO A 154 -6.61 -11.49 14.09
N GLU A 155 -6.33 -12.39 15.04
CA GLU A 155 -6.77 -13.79 14.95
C GLU A 155 -8.28 -13.98 15.11
N ARG A 156 -8.91 -13.18 15.98
CA ARG A 156 -10.37 -13.15 16.12
C ARG A 156 -11.04 -12.63 14.86
N ILE A 157 -10.48 -11.56 14.29
CA ILE A 157 -10.96 -11.00 13.02
C ILE A 157 -10.80 -12.03 11.91
N ARG A 158 -9.61 -12.63 11.75
CA ARG A 158 -9.31 -13.66 10.74
C ARG A 158 -10.34 -14.80 10.75
N GLY A 159 -10.78 -15.24 11.92
CA GLY A 159 -11.80 -16.30 12.07
C GLY A 159 -13.21 -15.91 11.62
N LEU A 160 -13.53 -14.62 11.55
CA LEU A 160 -14.83 -14.10 11.16
C LEU A 160 -14.90 -13.69 9.68
N LEU A 161 -13.76 -13.55 9.01
CA LEU A 161 -13.70 -13.13 7.61
C LEU A 161 -13.89 -14.29 6.64
N SER A 162 -14.67 -14.05 5.59
CA SER A 162 -14.88 -14.97 4.48
C SER A 162 -14.71 -14.26 3.13
N GLY A 163 -14.62 -15.03 2.06
CA GLY A 163 -14.55 -14.49 0.69
C GLY A 163 -13.44 -13.45 0.49
N GLN A 164 -13.82 -12.30 -0.08
CA GLN A 164 -12.90 -11.21 -0.42
C GLN A 164 -12.25 -10.56 0.80
N GLU A 165 -12.97 -10.39 1.90
CA GLU A 165 -12.41 -9.76 3.10
C GLU A 165 -11.25 -10.57 3.69
N ARG A 166 -11.31 -11.91 3.59
CA ARG A 166 -10.21 -12.80 4.01
C ARG A 166 -8.97 -12.65 3.13
N ILE A 167 -9.16 -12.40 1.84
CA ILE A 167 -8.06 -12.09 0.90
C ILE A 167 -7.44 -10.74 1.28
N VAL A 168 -8.27 -9.71 1.50
CA VAL A 168 -7.81 -8.39 1.93
C VAL A 168 -7.03 -8.49 3.25
N PHE A 169 -7.49 -9.27 4.23
CA PHE A 169 -6.77 -9.51 5.48
C PHE A 169 -5.40 -10.11 5.25
N ARG A 170 -5.31 -11.21 4.50
CA ARG A 170 -4.03 -11.87 4.22
C ARG A 170 -3.08 -10.93 3.48
N ASP A 171 -3.59 -10.19 2.49
CA ASP A 171 -2.79 -9.27 1.69
C ASP A 171 -2.26 -8.09 2.54
N HIS A 172 -2.95 -7.74 3.63
CA HIS A 172 -2.57 -6.66 4.55
C HIS A 172 -2.07 -7.17 5.92
N ASP A 173 -1.74 -8.46 6.07
CA ASP A 173 -1.04 -9.01 7.23
C ASP A 173 0.43 -8.56 7.15
N LEU A 174 0.63 -7.26 7.37
CA LEU A 174 1.85 -6.52 7.11
C LEU A 174 2.25 -5.69 8.34
N PRO A 175 3.55 -5.45 8.55
CA PRO A 175 3.99 -4.49 9.55
C PRO A 175 3.37 -3.11 9.32
N GLY A 176 2.73 -2.56 10.36
CA GLY A 176 2.09 -1.24 10.33
C GLY A 176 0.61 -1.23 9.90
N CYS A 177 0.08 -2.34 9.41
CA CYS A 177 -1.36 -2.47 9.15
C CYS A 177 -2.10 -2.87 10.44
N GLY A 178 -3.11 -2.10 10.79
CA GLY A 178 -4.06 -2.40 11.84
C GLY A 178 -5.36 -2.97 11.26
N HIS A 179 -6.02 -3.81 12.03
CA HIS A 179 -7.23 -4.53 11.64
C HIS A 179 -8.33 -4.30 12.68
N LEU A 180 -9.51 -3.88 12.22
CA LEU A 180 -10.72 -3.76 13.04
C LEU A 180 -11.91 -4.37 12.29
N LEU A 181 -12.89 -4.85 13.04
CA LEU A 181 -14.14 -5.35 12.48
C LEU A 181 -15.30 -4.74 13.27
N LEU A 182 -16.22 -4.09 12.58
CA LEU A 182 -17.51 -3.69 13.13
C LEU A 182 -18.52 -4.80 12.84
N GLN A 183 -19.38 -5.11 13.80
CA GLN A 183 -20.46 -6.07 13.65
C GLN A 183 -21.77 -5.42 14.10
N ALA A 184 -22.82 -5.54 13.29
CA ALA A 184 -24.13 -5.03 13.67
C ALA A 184 -24.69 -5.82 14.86
N GLU A 185 -25.26 -5.14 15.85
CA GLU A 185 -26.00 -5.80 16.92
C GLU A 185 -27.33 -6.34 16.35
N GLY A 186 -27.63 -7.60 16.63
CA GLY A 186 -28.84 -8.27 16.11
C GLY A 186 -28.68 -8.91 14.74
N ASP A 187 -27.55 -8.71 14.04
CA ASP A 187 -27.21 -9.43 12.81
C ASP A 187 -25.71 -9.74 12.77
N GLU A 188 -25.35 -10.95 13.21
CA GLU A 188 -23.94 -11.37 13.29
C GLU A 188 -23.26 -11.49 11.92
N ASN A 189 -24.05 -11.64 10.84
CA ASN A 189 -23.51 -11.77 9.48
C ASN A 189 -23.18 -10.42 8.86
N ARG A 190 -23.81 -9.34 9.34
CA ARG A 190 -23.53 -7.99 8.85
C ARG A 190 -22.31 -7.40 9.56
N THR A 191 -21.18 -7.44 8.85
CA THR A 191 -19.90 -6.95 9.35
C THR A 191 -19.25 -5.95 8.39
N CYS A 192 -18.41 -5.08 8.94
CA CYS A 192 -17.58 -4.14 8.19
C CYS A 192 -16.13 -4.30 8.65
N TYR A 193 -15.31 -4.90 7.82
CA TYR A 193 -13.89 -5.05 8.09
C TYR A 193 -13.10 -3.85 7.57
N LEU A 194 -12.14 -3.43 8.39
CA LEU A 194 -11.36 -2.22 8.21
C LEU A 194 -9.88 -2.57 8.26
N VAL A 195 -9.15 -2.09 7.27
CA VAL A 195 -7.68 -2.04 7.28
C VAL A 195 -7.26 -0.60 7.39
N PHE A 196 -6.33 -0.33 8.29
CA PHE A 196 -5.81 1.02 8.48
C PHE A 196 -4.31 1.03 8.76
N ASN A 197 -3.71 2.21 8.70
CA ASN A 197 -2.36 2.46 9.17
C ASN A 197 -2.32 3.78 9.94
N THR A 198 -1.44 3.88 10.94
CA THR A 198 -1.18 5.12 11.64
C THR A 198 -0.05 5.88 10.95
N VAL A 199 -0.39 7.01 10.34
CA VAL A 199 0.56 7.87 9.63
C VAL A 199 0.76 9.18 10.38
N ARG A 200 1.90 9.85 10.14
CA ARG A 200 2.17 11.19 10.67
C ARG A 200 2.29 12.19 9.54
N LYS A 201 1.39 13.17 9.48
CA LYS A 201 1.41 14.25 8.47
C LYS A 201 1.59 15.59 9.19
N LYS A 202 2.64 16.33 8.83
CA LYS A 202 2.99 17.64 9.43
C LYS A 202 2.99 17.62 10.98
N GLY A 203 3.54 16.55 11.57
CA GLY A 203 3.63 16.40 13.02
C GLY A 203 2.39 15.82 13.71
N ILE A 204 1.23 15.76 13.02
CA ILE A 204 -0.03 15.25 13.55
C ILE A 204 -0.22 13.78 13.15
N ARG A 205 -0.73 12.96 14.08
CA ARG A 205 -1.05 11.54 13.82
C ARG A 205 -2.43 11.41 13.19
N PHE A 206 -2.54 10.56 12.18
CA PHE A 206 -3.80 10.22 11.50
C PHE A 206 -3.93 8.71 11.39
N THR A 207 -5.16 8.22 11.46
CA THR A 207 -5.53 6.88 11.04
C THR A 207 -5.97 6.94 9.58
N GLN A 208 -5.14 6.43 8.68
CA GLN A 208 -5.47 6.33 7.26
C GLN A 208 -6.14 4.98 7.02
N LEU A 209 -7.37 5.00 6.51
CA LEU A 209 -8.09 3.81 6.10
C LEU A 209 -7.63 3.38 4.70
N TYR A 210 -7.35 2.09 4.54
CA TYR A 210 -7.03 1.47 3.24
C TYR A 210 -8.18 0.63 2.72
N HIS A 211 -9.01 0.07 3.61
CA HIS A 211 -10.16 -0.76 3.26
C HIS A 211 -11.35 -0.48 4.18
N VAL A 212 -12.55 -0.45 3.59
CA VAL A 212 -13.83 -0.36 4.28
C VAL A 212 -14.81 -1.31 3.59
N GLY A 213 -15.14 -2.43 4.24
CA GLY A 213 -15.99 -3.48 3.66
C GLY A 213 -17.47 -3.09 3.47
N ASP A 214 -18.09 -2.50 4.49
CA ASP A 214 -19.48 -1.97 4.42
C ASP A 214 -19.45 -0.47 4.81
N PRO A 215 -19.48 0.45 3.84
CA PRO A 215 -19.47 1.89 4.10
C PRO A 215 -20.63 2.39 4.96
N GLU A 216 -21.80 1.75 4.89
CA GLU A 216 -22.98 2.17 5.65
C GLU A 216 -22.85 1.75 7.12
N LEU A 217 -22.40 0.51 7.38
CA LEU A 217 -22.09 0.07 8.75
C LEU A 217 -20.89 0.84 9.32
N PHE A 218 -19.90 1.20 8.51
CA PHE A 218 -18.81 2.09 8.92
C PHE A 218 -19.33 3.45 9.36
N ARG A 219 -20.24 4.06 8.59
CA ARG A 219 -20.88 5.35 8.93
C ARG A 219 -21.66 5.26 10.25
N GLN A 220 -22.40 4.18 10.46
CA GLN A 220 -23.14 3.92 11.71
C GLN A 220 -22.19 3.72 12.91
N GLY A 221 -21.08 3.01 12.72
CA GLY A 221 -20.08 2.69 13.73
C GLY A 221 -18.98 3.75 13.92
N LEU A 222 -18.95 4.83 13.14
CA LEU A 222 -17.83 5.79 13.09
C LEU A 222 -17.47 6.36 14.47
N SER A 223 -18.48 6.74 15.23
CA SER A 223 -18.33 7.27 16.59
C SER A 223 -17.85 6.24 17.60
N ARG A 224 -18.12 4.94 17.38
CA ARG A 224 -17.53 3.85 18.18
C ARG A 224 -16.04 3.71 17.88
N LEU A 225 -15.65 3.78 16.60
CA LEU A 225 -14.25 3.76 16.18
C LEU A 225 -13.47 4.96 16.71
N GLN A 226 -14.06 6.14 16.68
CA GLN A 226 -13.41 7.37 17.16
C GLN A 226 -13.01 7.29 18.64
N ARG A 227 -13.75 6.54 19.46
CA ARG A 227 -13.48 6.37 20.90
C ARG A 227 -12.44 5.28 21.23
N TYR A 228 -12.03 4.48 20.26
CA TYR A 228 -11.04 3.41 20.41
C TYR A 228 -9.63 3.96 20.17
#